data_AF-A0A9P6KKJ8-F1
#
_entry.id   AF-A0A9P6KKJ8-F1
#
_cell.length_a   1.000
_cell.length_b   1.000
_cell.length_c   1.000
_cell.angle_alpha   90.00
_cell.angle_beta   90.00
_cell.angle_gamma   90.00
#
_symmetry.space_group_name_H-M   'P 1'
#
loop_
_entity.id
_entity.type
_entity.pdbx_description
1 polymer ?
#
loop_
_entity_poly.entity_id
_entity_poly.type
_entity_poly.pdbx_seq_one_letter_code
_entity_poly.pdbx_strand_id
1 'polypeptide(L)'
;MCSPLPRSILPSFLTGEDCQLLGRVRDAVLDGDSGERRAASIAEWYQWKDVEGWVLLAQGGAQTLLHQDSCGKATWLTVQQGRVGFGWISRPSEEELRSWSADPSNYTGDRLRYIVLCPGQTIYFEAGTIYFVFRTVHHPTFMLGGHIMRWSRVDSMMEVVLNQLSFLTPPTRSCNPR
;
A
#
# COMPACT_ATOMS: atom_id res chain seq x y z
N MET A 1 24.87 -3.60 -13.74
CA MET A 1 24.68 -2.27 -13.11
C MET A 1 24.11 -2.48 -11.72
N CYS A 2 24.71 -1.91 -10.67
CA CYS A 2 24.11 -1.89 -9.35
C CYS A 2 23.02 -0.81 -9.29
N SER A 3 21.92 -1.09 -8.60
CA SER A 3 20.88 -0.08 -8.33
C SER A 3 21.49 1.12 -7.59
N PRO A 4 21.15 2.37 -7.95
CA PRO A 4 21.64 3.56 -7.27
C PRO A 4 21.00 3.79 -5.89
N LEU A 5 20.01 2.95 -5.51
CA LEU A 5 19.35 3.04 -4.22
C LEU A 5 20.21 2.38 -3.13
N PRO A 6 20.20 2.91 -1.88
CA PRO A 6 20.85 2.24 -0.76
C PRO A 6 20.27 0.83 -0.56
N ARG A 7 21.06 -0.07 0.04
CA ARG A 7 20.68 -1.48 0.25
C ARG A 7 19.34 -1.66 0.96
N SER A 8 18.96 -0.70 1.80
CA SER A 8 17.62 -0.57 2.36
C SER A 8 17.16 0.87 2.22
N ILE A 9 15.94 1.04 1.73
CA ILE A 9 15.23 2.32 1.66
C ILE A 9 14.14 2.45 2.74
N LEU A 10 13.98 1.41 3.58
CA LEU A 10 12.98 1.36 4.64
C LEU A 10 13.30 2.42 5.73
N PRO A 11 12.34 3.27 6.10
CA PRO A 11 12.52 4.24 7.18
C PRO A 11 12.88 3.56 8.52
N SER A 12 13.80 4.17 9.28
CA SER A 12 14.32 3.59 10.53
C SER A 12 13.25 3.31 11.58
N PHE A 13 12.18 4.11 11.64
CA PHE A 13 11.08 3.88 12.58
C PHE A 13 10.22 2.66 12.24
N LEU A 14 10.39 2.06 11.05
CA LEU A 14 9.70 0.86 10.59
C LEU A 14 10.59 -0.40 10.62
N THR A 15 11.78 -0.34 11.22
CA THR A 15 12.69 -1.51 11.27
C THR A 15 12.45 -2.42 12.48
N GLY A 16 11.51 -2.06 13.37
CA GLY A 16 11.17 -2.87 14.55
C GLY A 16 10.53 -4.20 14.19
N GLU A 17 10.61 -5.18 15.10
CA GLU A 17 10.10 -6.54 14.90
C GLU A 17 8.65 -6.58 14.43
N ASP A 18 7.81 -5.68 14.98
CA ASP A 18 6.40 -5.56 14.63
C ASP A 18 6.20 -5.41 13.11
N CYS A 19 7.09 -4.72 12.39
CA CYS A 19 6.98 -4.44 10.95
C CYS A 19 7.62 -5.49 10.03
N GLN A 20 8.16 -6.59 10.59
CA GLN A 20 8.90 -7.59 9.82
C GLN A 20 8.04 -8.74 9.28
N LEU A 21 6.72 -8.75 9.53
CA LEU A 21 5.84 -9.84 9.13
C LEU A 21 5.93 -10.13 7.63
N LEU A 22 5.92 -9.09 6.78
CA LEU A 22 6.00 -9.26 5.33
C LEU A 22 7.28 -9.99 4.90
N GLY A 23 8.43 -9.60 5.46
CA GLY A 23 9.71 -10.23 5.20
C GLY A 23 9.76 -11.68 5.70
N ARG A 24 9.13 -11.98 6.84
CA ARG A 24 9.04 -13.37 7.34
C ARG A 24 8.12 -14.24 6.49
N VAL A 25 7.00 -13.70 6.00
CA VAL A 25 6.11 -14.41 5.07
C VAL A 25 6.85 -14.69 3.77
N ARG A 26 7.57 -13.69 3.23
CA ARG A 26 8.44 -13.88 2.07
C ARG A 26 9.43 -15.02 2.31
N ASP A 27 10.20 -14.97 3.40
CA ASP A 27 11.22 -15.97 3.68
C ASP A 27 10.60 -17.36 3.82
N ALA A 28 9.48 -17.50 4.53
CA ALA A 28 8.77 -18.78 4.65
C ALA A 28 8.24 -19.30 3.30
N VAL A 29 7.74 -18.43 2.43
CA VAL A 29 7.24 -18.81 1.09
C VAL A 29 8.39 -19.16 0.13
N LEU A 30 9.52 -18.45 0.22
CA LEU A 30 10.62 -18.59 -0.74
C LEU A 30 11.69 -19.63 -0.33
N ASP A 31 11.85 -19.89 0.97
CA ASP A 31 12.80 -20.89 1.48
C ASP A 31 12.24 -22.32 1.43
N GLY A 32 10.92 -22.48 1.38
CA GLY A 32 10.25 -23.79 1.29
C GLY A 32 10.35 -24.62 2.59
N ASP A 33 9.70 -25.79 2.60
CA ASP A 33 9.60 -26.68 3.78
C ASP A 33 10.87 -27.55 4.02
N SER A 34 11.97 -27.33 3.31
CA SER A 34 13.16 -28.18 3.38
C SER A 34 14.47 -27.40 3.59
N GLY A 35 15.42 -28.03 4.29
CA GLY A 35 16.77 -27.48 4.53
C GLY A 35 17.69 -27.48 3.30
N GLU A 36 17.14 -27.47 2.08
CA GLU A 36 17.90 -27.40 0.83
C GLU A 36 18.14 -25.95 0.37
N ARG A 37 19.10 -25.75 -0.55
CA ARG A 37 19.44 -24.39 -1.03
C ARG A 37 18.34 -23.84 -1.93
N ARG A 38 17.67 -22.78 -1.46
CA ARG A 38 16.77 -21.85 -2.20
C ARG A 38 15.78 -22.54 -3.15
N ALA A 39 14.56 -22.75 -2.69
CA ALA A 39 13.47 -23.23 -3.53
C ALA A 39 13.03 -22.20 -4.59
N ALA A 40 13.08 -20.90 -4.27
CA ALA A 40 12.64 -19.85 -5.18
C ALA A 40 13.67 -19.42 -6.23
N SER A 41 13.18 -19.17 -7.44
CA SER A 41 13.93 -18.55 -8.53
C SER A 41 14.33 -17.11 -8.19
N ILE A 42 15.38 -16.62 -8.86
CA ILE A 42 15.80 -15.22 -8.75
C ILE A 42 14.67 -14.24 -9.15
N ALA A 43 13.82 -14.64 -10.10
CA ALA A 43 12.70 -13.83 -10.55
C ALA A 43 11.63 -13.66 -9.46
N GLU A 44 11.28 -14.74 -8.76
CA GLU A 44 10.35 -14.69 -7.62
C GLU A 44 10.90 -13.81 -6.50
N TRP A 45 12.20 -13.91 -6.21
CA TRP A 45 12.87 -13.02 -5.26
C TRP A 45 12.77 -11.54 -5.65
N TYR A 46 12.88 -11.19 -6.93
CA TYR A 46 12.73 -9.80 -7.38
C TYR A 46 11.29 -9.29 -7.25
N GLN A 47 10.29 -10.13 -7.53
CA GLN A 47 8.88 -9.74 -7.34
C GLN A 47 8.58 -9.36 -5.89
N TRP A 48 9.13 -10.11 -4.93
CA TRP A 48 8.97 -9.77 -3.51
C TRP A 48 9.70 -8.48 -3.12
N LYS A 49 10.87 -8.22 -3.70
CA LYS A 49 11.56 -6.94 -3.48
C LYS A 49 10.76 -5.75 -3.98
N ASP A 50 10.09 -5.89 -5.12
CA ASP A 50 9.23 -4.84 -5.68
C ASP A 50 7.99 -4.58 -4.80
N VAL A 51 7.63 -5.50 -3.90
CA VAL A 51 6.58 -5.31 -2.87
C VAL A 51 7.15 -4.69 -1.60
N GLU A 52 8.41 -4.93 -1.23
CA GLU A 52 8.99 -4.36 -0.01
C GLU A 52 9.50 -2.93 -0.21
N GLY A 53 9.92 -2.60 -1.43
CA GLY A 53 10.48 -1.31 -1.74
C GLY A 53 10.47 -0.98 -3.22
N TRP A 54 10.02 0.22 -3.56
CA TRP A 54 9.95 0.71 -4.93
C TRP A 54 10.24 2.21 -5.02
N VAL A 55 10.36 2.68 -6.25
CA VAL A 55 10.55 4.08 -6.61
C VAL A 55 9.30 4.60 -7.31
N LEU A 56 8.86 5.81 -6.95
CA LEU A 56 7.80 6.52 -7.65
C LEU A 56 8.38 7.79 -8.29
N LEU A 57 8.22 7.90 -9.60
CA LEU A 57 8.55 9.08 -10.38
C LEU A 57 7.27 9.61 -11.02
N ALA A 58 7.01 10.90 -10.89
CA ALA A 58 5.84 11.54 -11.47
C ALA A 58 6.12 12.98 -11.89
N GLN A 59 5.51 13.42 -12.99
CA GLN A 59 5.51 14.82 -13.40
C GLN A 59 4.73 15.69 -12.40
N GLY A 60 5.05 16.99 -12.39
CA GLY A 60 4.26 17.98 -11.64
C GLY A 60 2.82 18.00 -12.14
N GLY A 61 1.87 18.12 -11.21
CA GLY A 61 0.43 18.09 -11.52
C GLY A 61 -0.18 16.69 -11.69
N ALA A 62 0.63 15.63 -11.71
CA ALA A 62 0.12 14.27 -11.76
C ALA A 62 -0.70 13.91 -10.51
N GLN A 63 -1.71 13.07 -10.68
CA GLN A 63 -2.63 12.66 -9.63
C GLN A 63 -2.86 11.15 -9.68
N THR A 64 -2.97 10.57 -8.50
CA THR A 64 -3.47 9.22 -8.27
C THR A 64 -4.76 9.40 -7.48
N LEU A 65 -5.89 9.01 -8.09
CA LEU A 65 -7.23 9.20 -7.52
C LEU A 65 -7.41 8.40 -6.23
N LEU A 66 -8.52 8.66 -5.55
CA LEU A 66 -8.86 8.01 -4.28
C LEU A 66 -8.95 6.49 -4.45
N HIS A 67 -8.08 5.76 -3.78
CA HIS A 67 -7.98 4.30 -3.85
C HIS A 67 -7.49 3.72 -2.52
N GLN A 68 -7.42 2.40 -2.47
CA GLN A 68 -6.89 1.66 -1.34
C GLN A 68 -5.88 0.64 -1.88
N ASP A 69 -4.77 0.43 -1.17
CA ASP A 69 -3.76 -0.55 -1.56
C ASP A 69 -4.32 -1.98 -1.51
N SER A 70 -3.87 -2.82 -2.43
CA SER A 70 -4.32 -4.20 -2.54
C SER A 70 -3.68 -5.14 -1.51
N CYS A 71 -4.43 -6.17 -1.15
CA CYS A 71 -3.99 -7.27 -0.27
C CYS A 71 -3.68 -6.83 1.16
N GLY A 72 -4.40 -5.83 1.70
CA GLY A 72 -4.29 -5.44 3.11
C GLY A 72 -2.90 -4.96 3.54
N LYS A 73 -2.09 -4.44 2.62
CA LYS A 73 -0.75 -3.97 2.97
C LYS A 73 -0.81 -2.58 3.59
N ALA A 74 0.01 -2.36 4.62
CA ALA A 74 0.32 -1.01 5.08
C ALA A 74 1.47 -0.46 4.23
N THR A 75 1.55 0.87 4.11
CA THR A 75 2.46 1.50 3.15
C THR A 75 3.15 2.69 3.76
N TRP A 76 4.39 2.91 3.32
CA TRP A 76 5.14 4.11 3.62
C TRP A 76 5.61 4.76 2.33
N LEU A 77 5.71 6.09 2.35
CA LEU A 77 6.20 6.90 1.25
C LEU A 77 7.12 7.98 1.82
N THR A 78 8.34 8.08 1.30
CA THR A 78 9.30 9.12 1.65
C THR A 78 9.57 10.00 0.44
N VAL A 79 9.31 11.31 0.56
CA VAL A 79 9.59 12.27 -0.50
C VAL A 79 11.09 12.53 -0.56
N GLN A 80 11.69 12.30 -1.72
CA GLN A 80 13.11 12.59 -1.97
C GLN A 80 13.29 13.91 -2.73
N GLN A 81 12.36 14.22 -3.64
CA GLN A 81 12.38 15.47 -4.42
C GLN A 81 10.96 15.94 -4.74
N GLY A 82 10.79 17.26 -4.80
CA GLY A 82 9.51 17.91 -5.09
C GLY A 82 8.59 17.99 -3.88
N ARG A 83 7.32 18.32 -4.11
CA ARG A 83 6.27 18.39 -3.06
C ARG A 83 5.11 17.50 -3.46
N VAL A 84 4.67 16.67 -2.51
CA VAL A 84 3.63 15.67 -2.73
C VAL A 84 2.52 15.88 -1.72
N GLY A 85 1.32 16.09 -2.22
CA GLY A 85 0.11 16.04 -1.43
C GLY A 85 -0.31 14.60 -1.19
N PHE A 86 -0.52 14.25 0.07
CA PHE A 86 -1.16 13.00 0.46
C PHE A 86 -2.49 13.34 1.13
N GLY A 87 -3.58 12.81 0.61
CA GLY A 87 -4.90 12.98 1.19
C GLY A 87 -5.58 11.66 1.48
N TRP A 88 -6.48 11.63 2.45
CA TRP A 88 -7.14 10.42 2.93
C TRP A 88 -8.53 10.72 3.49
N ILE A 89 -9.37 9.70 3.54
CA ILE A 89 -10.64 9.77 4.29
C ILE A 89 -10.32 9.56 5.78
N SER A 90 -10.54 10.59 6.59
CA SER A 90 -10.21 10.56 8.02
C SER A 90 -11.30 9.88 8.83
N ARG A 91 -10.99 8.69 9.38
CA ARG A 91 -11.90 7.89 10.25
C ARG A 91 -13.28 7.73 9.59
N PRO A 92 -13.35 7.04 8.43
CA PRO A 92 -14.60 6.81 7.73
C PRO A 92 -15.55 5.98 8.61
N SER A 93 -16.84 6.29 8.55
CA SER A 93 -17.90 5.41 9.06
C SER A 93 -18.05 4.19 8.15
N GLU A 94 -18.73 3.15 8.64
CA GLU A 94 -19.08 1.99 7.81
C GLU A 94 -19.94 2.37 6.59
N GLU A 95 -20.78 3.40 6.73
CA GLU A 95 -21.57 3.92 5.62
C GLU A 95 -20.70 4.61 4.58
N GLU A 96 -19.74 5.43 5.01
CA GLU A 96 -18.77 6.08 4.12
C GLU A 96 -17.90 5.05 3.39
N LEU A 97 -17.45 4.00 4.10
CA LEU A 97 -16.72 2.88 3.51
C LEU A 97 -17.56 2.17 2.44
N ARG A 98 -18.82 1.84 2.75
CA ARG A 98 -19.72 1.19 1.77
C ARG A 98 -20.02 2.09 0.58
N SER A 99 -20.26 3.38 0.80
CA SER A 99 -20.52 4.36 -0.25
C SER A 99 -19.31 4.51 -1.17
N TRP A 100 -18.11 4.65 -0.61
CA TRP A 100 -16.88 4.69 -1.38
C TRP A 100 -16.67 3.37 -2.15
N SER A 101 -16.83 2.22 -1.51
CA SER A 101 -16.65 0.92 -2.18
C SER A 101 -17.64 0.69 -3.32
N ALA A 102 -18.85 1.24 -3.23
CA ALA A 102 -19.87 1.10 -4.28
C ALA A 102 -19.58 1.97 -5.51
N ASP A 103 -19.03 3.18 -5.33
CA ASP A 103 -18.60 4.05 -6.42
C ASP A 103 -17.33 4.85 -6.05
N PRO A 104 -16.15 4.23 -6.14
CA PRO A 104 -14.90 4.87 -5.73
C PRO A 104 -14.56 6.10 -6.58
N SER A 105 -15.02 6.13 -7.83
CA SER A 105 -14.64 7.15 -8.82
C SER A 105 -15.37 8.47 -8.60
N ASN A 106 -16.60 8.42 -8.07
CA ASN A 106 -17.43 9.61 -7.83
C ASN A 106 -17.66 9.90 -6.34
N TYR A 107 -16.90 9.25 -5.45
CA TYR A 107 -17.01 9.50 -4.02
C TYR A 107 -16.65 10.95 -3.66
N THR A 108 -17.56 11.64 -2.98
CA THR A 108 -17.45 13.06 -2.61
C THR A 108 -17.66 13.29 -1.11
N GLY A 109 -17.15 12.37 -0.27
CA GLY A 109 -17.34 12.46 1.18
C GLY A 109 -16.65 13.64 1.87
N ASP A 110 -17.23 14.06 2.99
CA ASP A 110 -16.90 15.32 3.67
C ASP A 110 -15.65 15.23 4.57
N ARG A 111 -15.13 14.02 4.82
CA ARG A 111 -14.04 13.75 5.76
C ARG A 111 -12.65 13.67 5.13
N LEU A 112 -12.50 14.22 3.92
CA LEU A 112 -11.21 14.27 3.26
C LEU A 112 -10.27 15.23 3.98
N ARG A 113 -9.09 14.73 4.32
CA ARG A 113 -7.96 15.51 4.85
C ARG A 113 -6.80 15.37 3.89
N TYR A 114 -5.89 16.34 3.91
CA TYR A 114 -4.63 16.22 3.20
C TYR A 114 -3.50 16.94 3.94
N ILE A 115 -2.28 16.52 3.65
CA ILE A 115 -1.05 17.20 4.01
C ILE A 115 -0.15 17.30 2.77
N VAL A 116 0.75 18.28 2.77
CA VAL A 116 1.80 18.39 1.74
C VAL A 116 3.13 18.01 2.35
N LEU A 117 3.72 16.95 1.83
CA LEU A 117 5.03 16.43 2.22
C LEU A 117 6.13 17.13 1.41
N CYS A 118 7.12 17.61 2.14
CA CYS A 118 8.38 18.15 1.63
C CYS A 118 9.47 17.05 1.55
N PRO A 119 10.56 17.29 0.81
CA PRO A 119 11.69 16.37 0.78
C PRO A 119 12.21 16.02 2.17
N GLY A 120 12.52 14.74 2.39
CA GLY A 120 12.94 14.17 3.66
C GLY A 120 11.80 13.74 4.58
N GLN A 121 10.54 14.09 4.27
CA GLN A 121 9.40 13.66 5.07
C GLN A 121 8.87 12.32 4.59
N THR A 122 8.51 11.48 5.57
CA THR A 122 7.90 10.18 5.37
C THR A 122 6.46 10.22 5.89
N ILE A 123 5.54 9.66 5.12
CA ILE A 123 4.23 9.25 5.61
C ILE A 123 4.16 7.74 5.71
N TYR A 124 3.50 7.27 6.76
CA TYR A 124 3.11 5.88 6.97
C TYR A 124 1.60 5.84 7.14
N PHE A 125 0.95 4.85 6.53
CA PHE A 125 -0.48 4.62 6.71
C PHE A 125 -0.79 3.13 6.75
N GLU A 126 -1.80 2.80 7.55
CA GLU A 126 -2.21 1.44 7.86
C GLU A 126 -2.93 0.78 6.68
N ALA A 127 -2.96 -0.55 6.71
CA ALA A 127 -3.77 -1.35 5.81
C ALA A 127 -5.23 -0.86 5.81
N GLY A 128 -5.80 -0.74 4.62
CA GLY A 128 -7.19 -0.29 4.48
C GLY A 128 -7.39 1.24 4.44
N THR A 129 -6.32 2.03 4.58
CA THR A 129 -6.43 3.48 4.39
C THR A 129 -6.87 3.78 2.96
N ILE A 130 -7.95 4.55 2.81
CA ILE A 130 -8.41 5.08 1.52
C ILE A 130 -7.77 6.45 1.30
N TYR A 131 -6.93 6.56 0.28
CA TYR A 131 -6.06 7.72 0.07
C TYR A 131 -5.92 8.11 -1.40
N PHE A 132 -5.44 9.33 -1.62
CA PHE A 132 -5.10 9.88 -2.92
C PHE A 132 -3.78 10.63 -2.83
N VAL A 133 -3.10 10.77 -3.96
CA VAL A 133 -1.80 11.44 -4.05
C VAL A 133 -1.80 12.44 -5.18
N PHE A 134 -1.40 13.67 -4.91
CA PHE A 134 -1.28 14.72 -5.94
C PHE A 134 0.09 15.39 -5.88
N ARG A 135 0.58 15.90 -7.00
CA ARG A 135 1.88 16.53 -7.11
C ARG A 135 1.69 18.00 -7.44
N THR A 136 2.44 18.89 -6.80
CA THR A 136 2.39 20.32 -7.14
C THR A 136 2.82 20.53 -8.60
N VAL A 137 2.21 21.47 -9.31
CA VAL A 137 2.29 21.60 -10.78
C VAL A 137 3.72 21.84 -11.29
N HIS A 138 4.57 22.55 -10.55
CA HIS A 138 5.79 23.12 -11.11
C HIS A 138 6.99 22.18 -11.23
N HIS A 139 7.03 21.06 -10.49
CA HIS A 139 8.22 20.23 -10.41
C HIS A 139 7.89 18.74 -10.48
N PRO A 140 8.70 17.93 -11.18
CA PRO A 140 8.64 16.49 -11.04
C PRO A 140 8.94 16.08 -9.61
N THR A 141 8.42 14.93 -9.22
CA THR A 141 8.55 14.37 -7.88
C THR A 141 9.23 13.01 -7.95
N PHE A 142 10.02 12.74 -6.92
CA PHE A 142 10.66 11.46 -6.68
C PHE A 142 10.36 11.03 -5.24
N MET A 143 9.80 9.84 -5.08
CA MET A 143 9.57 9.21 -3.78
C MET A 143 10.14 7.81 -3.74
N LEU A 144 10.54 7.40 -2.55
CA LEU A 144 10.75 6.00 -2.19
C LEU A 144 9.49 5.51 -1.49
N GLY A 145 9.07 4.29 -1.76
CA GLY A 145 7.94 3.67 -1.09
C GLY A 145 8.18 2.20 -0.84
N GLY A 146 7.29 1.59 -0.08
CA GLY A 146 7.34 0.18 0.25
C GLY A 146 6.11 -0.25 1.01
N HIS A 147 5.79 -1.54 0.94
CA HIS A 147 4.78 -2.13 1.80
C HIS A 147 5.42 -2.73 3.04
N ILE A 148 4.67 -2.74 4.13
CA ILE A 148 4.97 -3.52 5.32
C ILE A 148 3.71 -4.22 5.82
N MET A 149 3.91 -5.26 6.62
CA MET A 149 2.84 -5.89 7.39
C MET A 149 3.23 -5.87 8.86
N ARG A 150 2.26 -5.57 9.73
CA ARG A 150 2.48 -5.45 11.17
C ARG A 150 1.91 -6.66 11.91
N TRP A 151 2.70 -7.28 12.78
CA TRP A 151 2.24 -8.40 13.63
C TRP A 151 1.06 -7.98 14.51
N SER A 152 1.14 -6.80 15.11
CA SER A 152 0.09 -6.25 15.98
C SER A 152 -1.20 -5.86 15.24
N ARG A 153 -1.24 -5.94 13.90
CA ARG A 153 -2.39 -5.53 13.06
C ARG A 153 -2.84 -6.62 12.10
N VAL A 154 -2.46 -7.88 12.33
CA VAL A 154 -2.85 -9.01 11.46
C VAL A 154 -4.36 -9.11 11.32
N ASP A 155 -5.12 -8.96 12.41
CA ASP A 155 -6.58 -9.07 12.36
C ASP A 155 -7.19 -8.01 11.45
N SER A 156 -6.83 -6.73 11.64
CA SER A 156 -7.31 -5.63 10.79
C SER A 156 -6.86 -5.78 9.33
N MET A 157 -5.65 -6.28 9.09
CA MET A 157 -5.19 -6.61 7.73
C MET A 157 -6.09 -7.67 7.10
N MET A 158 -6.41 -8.74 7.83
CA MET A 158 -7.25 -9.83 7.32
C MET A 158 -8.67 -9.36 7.03
N GLU A 159 -9.25 -8.51 7.88
CA GLU A 159 -10.54 -7.87 7.60
C GLU A 159 -10.51 -7.08 6.28
N VAL A 160 -9.45 -6.30 6.05
CA VAL A 160 -9.26 -5.56 4.80
C VAL A 160 -9.18 -6.49 3.59
N VAL A 161 -8.42 -7.59 3.69
CA VAL A 161 -8.32 -8.59 2.62
C VAL A 161 -9.68 -9.24 2.33
N LEU A 162 -10.40 -9.67 3.38
CA LEU A 162 -11.72 -10.28 3.24
C LEU A 162 -12.71 -9.32 2.59
N ASN A 163 -12.69 -8.04 2.99
CA ASN A 163 -13.51 -7.01 2.37
C ASN A 163 -13.18 -6.88 0.88
N GLN A 164 -11.90 -6.74 0.51
CA GLN A 164 -11.48 -6.67 -0.89
C GLN A 164 -11.90 -7.88 -1.73
N LEU A 165 -11.82 -9.09 -1.17
CA LEU A 165 -12.23 -10.33 -1.84
C LEU A 165 -13.75 -10.42 -2.01
N SER A 166 -14.52 -9.99 -1.01
CA SER A 166 -15.98 -10.03 -1.08
C SER A 166 -16.55 -9.22 -2.25
N PHE A 167 -15.84 -8.17 -2.69
CA PHE A 167 -16.21 -7.36 -3.84
C PHE A 167 -15.86 -7.99 -5.19
N LEU A 168 -14.97 -9.00 -5.23
CA LEU A 168 -14.65 -9.74 -6.45
C LEU A 168 -15.67 -10.86 -6.74
N THR A 169 -16.45 -11.27 -5.75
CA THR A 169 -17.55 -12.24 -5.90
C THR A 169 -18.90 -11.52 -5.93
N PRO A 170 -19.59 -11.41 -7.09
CA PRO A 170 -20.97 -10.95 -7.08
C PRO A 170 -21.84 -11.94 -6.27
N PRO A 171 -22.87 -11.46 -5.56
CA PRO A 171 -23.80 -12.37 -4.89
C PRO A 171 -24.43 -13.28 -5.95
N THR A 172 -24.29 -14.60 -5.75
CA THR A 172 -25.01 -15.59 -6.53
C THR A 172 -26.49 -15.24 -6.49
N ARG A 173 -27.06 -14.79 -7.61
CA ARG A 173 -28.50 -14.66 -7.75
C ARG A 173 -29.08 -16.05 -7.56
N SER A 174 -29.73 -16.28 -6.42
CA SER A 174 -30.59 -17.45 -6.24
C SER A 174 -31.74 -17.31 -7.25
N CYS A 175 -31.66 -18.04 -8.36
CA CYS A 175 -32.81 -18.28 -9.20
C CYS A 175 -33.80 -19.12 -8.39
N ASN A 176 -34.88 -18.51 -7.91
CA ASN A 176 -36.02 -19.27 -7.41
C ASN A 176 -36.62 -20.05 -8.59
N PRO A 177 -36.78 -21.38 -8.50
CA PRO A 177 -37.56 -22.12 -9.47
C PRO A 177 -39.04 -21.72 -9.32
N ARG A 178 -39.67 -21.36 -10.44
CA ARG A 178 -41.13 -21.31 -10.55
C ARG A 178 -41.67 -22.72 -10.79
#